data_AF-A0A183HVS7-F1
#
_entry.id   AF-A0A183HVS7-F1
#
_cell.length_a   1.000
_cell.length_b   1.000
_cell.length_c   1.000
_cell.angle_alpha   90.00
_cell.angle_beta   90.00
_cell.angle_gamma   90.00
#
_symmetry.space_group_name_H-M   'P 1'
#
loop_
_entity.id
_entity.type
_entity.pdbx_description
1 polymer ?
#
loop_
_entity_poly.entity_id
_entity_poly.type
_entity_poly.pdbx_seq_one_letter_code
_entity_poly.pdbx_strand_id
1 'polypeptide(L)'
;MNKSDAAYFVSRLRDPKVKCPPKIITADCSIKDRESLYMEGGVHFITSRILMVDLLQERVPVKNVAGIIVHRAHQLLSGFQESFILRLYREKKAGGFVKAFSDNPGALSGMGVLQRLLNRLYIRRVRLLPRFDVDVKSSLDTCSVSICYIY
;
A
#
# COMPACT_ATOMS: atom_id res chain seq x y z
N MET A 1 6.60 -4.09 -1.75
CA MET A 1 7.17 -2.78 -2.16
C MET A 1 8.68 -2.89 -2.10
N ASN A 2 9.39 -2.39 -3.12
CA ASN A 2 10.86 -2.49 -3.15
C ASN A 2 11.47 -1.41 -2.24
N LYS A 3 12.74 -1.58 -1.84
CA LYS A 3 13.45 -0.61 -0.97
C LYS A 3 13.51 0.80 -1.61
N SER A 4 13.69 0.87 -2.92
CA SER A 4 13.68 2.11 -3.71
C SER A 4 12.36 2.86 -3.60
N ASP A 5 11.24 2.15 -3.79
CA ASP A 5 9.89 2.74 -3.76
C ASP A 5 9.59 3.29 -2.36
N ALA A 6 9.93 2.54 -1.31
CA ALA A 6 9.73 2.99 0.06
C ALA A 6 10.55 4.26 0.38
N ALA A 7 11.81 4.32 -0.05
CA ALA A 7 12.64 5.51 0.12
C ALA A 7 12.08 6.72 -0.64
N TYR A 8 11.59 6.52 -1.87
CA TYR A 8 10.93 7.56 -2.67
C TYR A 8 9.67 8.11 -2.00
N PHE A 9 8.80 7.24 -1.47
CA PHE A 9 7.60 7.70 -0.78
C PHE A 9 7.94 8.42 0.52
N VAL A 10 8.92 7.93 1.30
CA VAL A 10 9.36 8.61 2.52
C VAL A 10 9.89 10.01 2.20
N SER A 11 10.68 10.19 1.13
CA SER A 11 11.20 11.52 0.77
C SER A 11 10.10 12.47 0.31
N ARG A 12 9.10 11.99 -0.44
CA ARG A 12 7.96 12.79 -0.89
C ARG A 12 6.95 13.13 0.19
N LEU A 13 6.77 12.25 1.18
CA LEU A 13 5.81 12.40 2.26
C LEU A 13 6.41 13.07 3.51
N ARG A 14 7.69 13.41 3.49
CA ARG A 14 8.35 14.11 4.59
C ARG A 14 7.86 15.56 4.61
N ASP A 15 6.87 15.81 5.45
CA ASP A 15 6.42 17.16 5.79
C ASP A 15 6.94 17.51 7.20
N PRO A 16 7.76 18.58 7.35
CA PRO A 16 8.27 19.00 8.65
C PRO A 16 7.17 19.41 9.65
N LYS A 17 5.93 19.65 9.20
CA LYS A 17 4.79 20.00 10.05
C LYS A 17 4.12 18.77 10.69
N VAL A 18 4.47 17.55 10.26
CA VAL A 18 3.84 16.32 10.75
C VAL A 18 4.66 15.74 11.91
N LYS A 19 3.99 15.52 13.06
CA LYS A 19 4.61 14.99 14.28
C LYS A 19 5.22 13.59 14.12
N CYS A 20 4.62 12.75 13.29
CA CYS A 20 5.02 11.35 13.10
C CYS A 20 5.41 11.13 11.63
N PRO A 21 6.70 11.26 11.26
CA PRO A 21 7.13 11.08 9.87
C PRO A 21 6.98 9.60 9.44
N PRO A 22 6.86 9.35 8.13
CA PRO A 22 6.80 7.98 7.62
C PRO A 22 8.10 7.23 7.86
N LYS A 23 8.01 5.96 8.29
CA LYS A 23 9.15 5.11 8.66
C LYS A 23 9.17 3.80 7.89
N ILE A 24 10.36 3.24 7.69
CA ILE A 24 10.57 1.96 7.03
C ILE A 24 10.97 0.94 8.08
N ILE A 25 10.22 -0.17 8.17
CA ILE A 25 10.52 -1.29 9.05
C ILE A 25 11.19 -2.38 8.22
N THR A 26 12.46 -2.65 8.51
CA THR A 26 13.25 -3.72 7.85
C THR A 26 13.43 -4.91 8.79
N ALA A 27 14.02 -5.99 8.26
CA ALA A 27 14.36 -7.16 9.05
C ALA A 27 15.48 -6.88 10.09
N ASP A 28 16.25 -5.80 9.91
CA ASP A 28 17.34 -5.41 10.78
C ASP A 28 16.85 -4.71 12.06
N CYS A 29 15.61 -4.23 12.08
CA CYS A 29 14.98 -3.66 13.27
C CYS A 29 14.71 -4.76 14.30
N SER A 30 15.18 -4.57 15.54
CA SER A 30 14.91 -5.51 16.63
C SER A 30 13.41 -5.58 16.93
N ILE A 31 12.97 -6.65 17.59
CA ILE A 31 11.55 -6.82 17.95
C ILE A 31 11.07 -5.65 18.84
N LYS A 32 11.87 -5.26 19.82
CA LYS A 32 11.57 -4.14 20.74
C LYS A 32 11.46 -2.81 20.02
N ASP A 33 12.32 -2.58 19.02
CA ASP A 33 12.25 -1.37 18.20
C ASP A 33 10.96 -1.36 17.38
N ARG A 34 10.58 -2.49 16.77
CA ARG A 34 9.33 -2.58 16.00
C ARG A 34 8.10 -2.30 16.85
N GLU A 35 8.02 -2.86 18.06
CA GLU A 35 6.94 -2.58 19.00
C GLU A 35 6.86 -1.09 19.37
N SER A 36 8.02 -0.49 19.65
CA SER A 36 8.12 0.94 19.96
C SER A 36 7.66 1.82 18.78
N LEU A 37 8.05 1.46 17.55
CA LEU A 37 7.61 2.12 16.33
C LEU A 37 6.09 2.01 16.12
N TYR A 38 5.50 0.84 16.34
CA TYR A 38 4.05 0.67 16.24
C TYR A 38 3.29 1.54 17.24
N MET A 39 3.83 1.71 18.46
CA MET A 39 3.22 2.55 19.50
C MET A 39 3.38 4.05 19.23
N GLU A 40 4.48 4.46 18.62
CA GLU A 40 4.70 5.86 18.21
C GLU A 40 3.68 6.32 17.15
N GLY A 41 3.16 5.39 16.36
CA GLY A 41 2.16 5.66 15.32
C GLY A 41 2.76 6.29 14.06
N GLY A 42 1.89 6.91 13.25
CA GLY A 42 2.29 7.41 11.93
C GLY A 42 2.19 6.36 10.82
N VAL A 43 2.93 6.60 9.72
CA VAL A 43 2.89 5.75 8.52
C VAL A 43 4.08 4.80 8.51
N HIS A 44 3.80 3.51 8.41
CA HIS A 44 4.81 2.46 8.38
C HIS A 44 4.86 1.76 7.04
N PHE A 45 6.04 1.77 6.42
CA PHE A 45 6.37 0.96 5.27
C PHE A 45 6.98 -0.35 5.75
N ILE A 46 6.22 -1.43 5.61
CA ILE A 46 6.55 -2.76 6.12
C ILE A 46 6.37 -3.81 5.03
N THR A 47 7.20 -4.85 5.06
CA THR A 47 7.03 -6.00 4.16
C THR A 47 5.94 -6.94 4.68
N SER A 48 5.26 -7.63 3.76
CA SER A 48 4.17 -8.57 4.09
C SER A 48 4.63 -9.64 5.08
N ARG A 49 5.85 -10.18 4.91
CA ARG A 49 6.40 -11.20 5.83
C ARG A 49 6.55 -10.68 7.27
N ILE A 50 7.12 -9.49 7.47
CA ILE A 50 7.30 -8.92 8.82
C ILE A 50 5.95 -8.63 9.44
N LEU A 51 5.05 -7.96 8.71
CA LEU A 51 3.72 -7.61 9.21
C LEU A 51 2.90 -8.85 9.58
N MET A 52 2.94 -9.89 8.76
CA MET A 52 2.24 -11.15 9.03
C MET A 52 2.73 -11.80 10.33
N VAL A 53 4.05 -11.91 10.52
CA VAL A 53 4.63 -12.50 11.74
C VAL A 53 4.29 -11.67 12.96
N ASP A 54 4.42 -10.34 12.89
CA ASP A 54 4.13 -9.45 14.01
C ASP A 54 2.62 -9.41 14.36
N LEU A 55 1.72 -9.61 13.38
CA LEU A 55 0.28 -9.78 13.64
C LEU A 55 -0.06 -11.10 14.32
N LEU A 56 0.57 -12.20 13.89
CA LEU A 56 0.40 -13.53 14.49
C LEU A 56 0.94 -13.59 15.93
N GLN A 57 2.00 -12.84 16.20
CA GLN A 57 2.62 -12.71 17.52
C GLN A 57 1.96 -11.62 18.38
N GLU A 58 0.88 -11.01 17.89
CA GLU A 58 0.12 -9.95 18.58
C GLU A 58 0.91 -8.69 18.98
N ARG A 59 2.01 -8.40 18.26
CA ARG A 59 2.89 -7.25 18.53
C ARG A 59 2.32 -5.93 18.02
N VAL A 60 1.53 -6.00 16.95
CA VAL A 60 0.90 -4.81 16.36
C VAL A 60 -0.39 -4.51 17.13
N PRO A 61 -0.57 -3.29 17.69
CA PRO A 61 -1.82 -2.88 18.32
C PRO A 61 -2.90 -2.60 17.26
N VAL A 62 -3.47 -3.65 16.66
CA VAL A 62 -4.37 -3.58 15.49
C VAL A 62 -5.54 -2.63 15.70
N LYS A 63 -6.08 -2.55 16.92
CA LYS A 63 -7.17 -1.63 17.29
C LYS A 63 -6.83 -0.17 16.99
N ASN A 64 -5.55 0.21 17.07
CA ASN A 64 -5.06 1.58 16.84
C ASN A 64 -4.70 1.86 15.38
N VAL A 65 -4.64 0.83 14.51
CA VAL A 65 -4.23 0.99 13.10
C VAL A 65 -5.36 1.57 12.26
N ALA A 66 -5.26 2.80 11.78
CA ALA A 66 -6.33 3.48 11.04
C ALA A 66 -6.74 2.74 9.74
N GLY A 67 -5.76 2.21 9.01
CA GLY A 67 -6.00 1.50 7.76
C GLY A 67 -4.73 0.88 7.18
N ILE A 68 -4.92 0.04 6.16
CA ILE A 68 -3.84 -0.62 5.41
C ILE A 68 -3.93 -0.17 3.95
N ILE A 69 -2.78 0.17 3.36
CA ILE A 69 -2.64 0.47 1.94
C ILE A 69 -1.78 -0.62 1.31
N VAL A 70 -2.34 -1.33 0.33
CA VAL A 70 -1.66 -2.40 -0.41
C VAL A 70 -1.05 -1.84 -1.70
N HIS A 71 0.26 -1.99 -1.86
CA HIS A 71 1.00 -1.61 -3.06
C HIS A 71 1.11 -2.81 -4.03
N ARG A 72 1.01 -2.57 -5.35
CA ARG A 72 0.98 -3.62 -6.39
C ARG A 72 -0.05 -4.71 -6.10
N ALA A 73 -1.29 -4.30 -5.88
CA ALA A 73 -2.35 -5.19 -5.41
C ALA A 73 -2.66 -6.36 -6.35
N HIS A 74 -2.34 -6.28 -7.64
CA HIS A 74 -2.44 -7.41 -8.56
C HIS A 74 -1.65 -8.66 -8.10
N GLN A 75 -0.60 -8.51 -7.29
CA GLN A 75 0.18 -9.63 -6.75
C GLN A 75 -0.63 -10.52 -5.78
N LEU A 76 -1.72 -10.01 -5.22
CA LEU A 76 -2.63 -10.81 -4.37
C LEU A 76 -3.37 -11.90 -5.14
N LEU A 77 -3.37 -11.87 -6.46
CA LEU A 77 -3.99 -12.92 -7.28
C LEU A 77 -3.19 -14.23 -7.18
N SER A 78 -1.86 -14.13 -7.10
CA SER A 78 -0.93 -15.26 -7.00
C SER A 78 -0.44 -15.53 -5.56
N GLY A 79 -0.48 -14.54 -4.68
CA GLY A 79 -0.03 -14.65 -3.28
C GLY A 79 -1.17 -14.81 -2.27
N PHE A 80 -0.82 -15.19 -1.04
CA PHE A 80 -1.76 -15.29 0.09
C PHE A 80 -1.46 -14.30 1.23
N GLN A 81 -0.21 -13.82 1.35
CA GLN A 81 0.27 -13.12 2.55
C GLN A 81 -0.57 -11.87 2.85
N GLU A 82 -0.78 -11.02 1.87
CA GLU A 82 -1.56 -9.78 2.04
C GLU A 82 -3.03 -10.08 2.32
N SER A 83 -3.63 -11.07 1.65
CA SER A 83 -5.02 -11.46 1.95
C SER A 83 -5.18 -11.99 3.38
N PHE A 84 -4.17 -12.73 3.88
CA PHE A 84 -4.16 -13.24 5.24
C PHE A 84 -3.96 -12.12 6.26
N ILE A 85 -3.03 -11.18 6.00
CA ILE A 85 -2.86 -9.96 6.79
C ILE A 85 -4.17 -9.16 6.87
N LEU A 86 -4.84 -8.95 5.74
CA LEU A 86 -6.10 -8.21 5.70
C LEU A 86 -7.22 -8.94 6.46
N ARG A 87 -7.25 -10.28 6.41
CA ARG A 87 -8.17 -11.07 7.22
C ARG A 87 -7.94 -10.85 8.71
N LEU A 88 -6.70 -11.02 9.19
CA LEU A 88 -6.33 -10.76 10.60
C LEU A 88 -6.66 -9.33 11.03
N TYR A 89 -6.41 -8.37 10.14
CA TYR A 89 -6.76 -6.97 10.35
C TYR A 89 -8.27 -6.77 10.53
N ARG A 90 -9.09 -7.37 9.65
CA ARG A 90 -10.56 -7.25 9.69
C ARG A 90 -11.18 -7.94 10.90
N GLU A 91 -10.65 -9.08 11.31
CA GLU A 91 -11.09 -9.80 12.51
C GLU A 91 -10.92 -8.95 13.78
N LYS A 92 -9.82 -8.20 13.88
CA LYS A 92 -9.54 -7.33 15.04
C LYS A 92 -10.04 -5.89 14.89
N LYS A 93 -10.26 -5.40 13.67
CA LYS A 93 -10.69 -4.02 13.37
C LYS A 93 -11.62 -3.93 12.16
N ALA A 94 -12.93 -4.02 12.43
CA ALA A 94 -13.96 -3.91 11.39
C ALA A 94 -14.02 -2.51 10.73
N GLY A 95 -13.87 -1.43 11.51
CA GLY A 95 -13.98 -0.03 11.04
C GLY A 95 -12.75 0.54 10.33
N GLY A 96 -11.70 -0.25 10.17
CA GLY A 96 -10.48 0.17 9.49
C GLY A 96 -10.63 0.33 7.98
N PHE A 97 -9.94 1.29 7.37
CA PHE A 97 -9.97 1.39 5.90
C PHE A 97 -8.93 0.46 5.25
N VAL A 98 -9.27 -0.07 4.08
CA VAL A 98 -8.31 -0.77 3.20
C VAL A 98 -8.35 -0.08 1.86
N LYS A 99 -7.17 0.35 1.38
CA LYS A 99 -6.98 0.92 0.04
C LYS A 99 -5.90 0.14 -0.68
N ALA A 100 -5.93 0.19 -2.01
CA ALA A 100 -5.02 -0.58 -2.83
C ALA A 100 -4.69 0.17 -4.11
N PHE A 101 -3.43 0.06 -4.55
CA PHE A 101 -2.97 0.56 -5.83
C PHE A 101 -2.45 -0.59 -6.68
N SER A 102 -2.75 -0.57 -7.98
CA SER A 102 -2.19 -1.48 -8.97
C SER A 102 -1.85 -0.70 -10.23
N ASP A 103 -0.69 -0.97 -10.76
CA ASP A 103 -0.09 -0.37 -11.96
C ASP A 103 -0.09 -1.35 -13.17
N ASN A 104 -0.49 -2.60 -12.96
CA ASN A 104 -0.61 -3.61 -14.02
C ASN A 104 -2.09 -3.93 -14.31
N PRO A 105 -2.75 -3.20 -15.23
CA PRO A 105 -4.14 -3.49 -15.60
C PRO A 105 -4.27 -4.81 -16.38
N GLY A 106 -3.22 -5.24 -17.08
CA GLY A 106 -3.21 -6.50 -17.84
C GLY A 106 -3.37 -7.73 -16.94
N ALA A 107 -2.84 -7.69 -15.71
CA ALA A 107 -3.05 -8.74 -14.72
C ALA A 107 -4.52 -8.84 -14.24
N LEU A 108 -5.37 -7.85 -14.55
CA LEU A 108 -6.77 -7.78 -14.11
C LEU A 108 -7.78 -8.01 -15.24
N SER A 109 -7.32 -8.26 -16.48
CA SER A 109 -8.16 -8.31 -17.68
C SER A 109 -9.00 -9.58 -17.83
N GLY A 110 -8.69 -10.63 -17.07
CA GLY A 110 -9.42 -11.90 -17.13
C GLY A 110 -10.83 -11.81 -16.51
N MET A 111 -11.76 -12.61 -17.04
CA MET A 111 -13.13 -12.69 -16.53
C MET A 111 -13.12 -13.03 -15.02
N GLY A 112 -13.82 -12.22 -14.23
CA GLY A 112 -13.93 -12.39 -12.77
C GLY A 112 -12.65 -12.14 -11.96
N VAL A 113 -11.51 -11.86 -12.59
CA VAL A 113 -10.23 -11.64 -11.91
C VAL A 113 -10.29 -10.38 -11.02
N LEU A 114 -10.84 -9.29 -11.54
CA LEU A 114 -11.04 -8.06 -10.76
C LEU A 114 -11.93 -8.30 -9.53
N GLN A 115 -13.05 -9.01 -9.69
CA GLN A 115 -13.94 -9.33 -8.58
C GLN A 115 -13.24 -10.18 -7.51
N ARG A 116 -12.47 -11.19 -7.93
CA ARG A 116 -11.65 -12.01 -7.03
C ARG A 116 -10.65 -11.17 -6.25
N LEU A 117 -9.98 -10.23 -6.91
CA LEU A 117 -9.04 -9.32 -6.26
C LEU A 117 -9.75 -8.44 -5.22
N LEU A 118 -10.90 -7.86 -5.56
CA LEU A 118 -11.68 -7.01 -4.66
C LEU A 118 -12.16 -7.75 -3.42
N ASN A 119 -12.61 -9.00 -3.60
CA ASN A 119 -12.99 -9.87 -2.49
C ASN A 119 -11.80 -10.14 -1.55
N ARG A 120 -10.61 -10.43 -2.11
CA ARG A 120 -9.37 -10.64 -1.31
C ARG A 120 -8.91 -9.39 -0.57
N LEU A 121 -9.17 -8.21 -1.13
CA LEU A 121 -8.82 -6.91 -0.53
C LEU A 121 -9.87 -6.39 0.46
N TYR A 122 -11.06 -6.98 0.51
CA TYR A 122 -12.22 -6.44 1.23
C TYR A 122 -12.57 -5.00 0.79
N ILE A 123 -12.50 -4.74 -0.52
CA ILE A 123 -12.82 -3.44 -1.14
C ILE A 123 -14.07 -3.58 -2.00
N ARG A 124 -14.95 -2.56 -1.98
CA ARG A 124 -16.22 -2.55 -2.73
C ARG A 124 -16.21 -1.66 -3.97
N ARG A 125 -15.27 -0.71 -4.08
CA ARG A 125 -15.22 0.29 -5.15
C ARG A 125 -13.85 0.29 -5.82
N VAL A 126 -13.85 0.37 -7.14
CA VAL A 126 -12.66 0.50 -7.98
C VAL A 126 -12.78 1.78 -8.78
N ARG A 127 -11.69 2.52 -8.89
CA ARG A 127 -11.53 3.61 -9.84
C ARG A 127 -10.43 3.21 -10.81
N LEU A 128 -10.76 3.18 -12.10
CA LEU A 128 -9.76 3.04 -13.17
C LEU A 128 -9.31 4.45 -13.57
N LEU A 129 -8.01 4.61 -13.80
CA LEU A 129 -7.40 5.88 -14.19
C LEU A 129 -6.60 5.69 -15.48
N PRO A 130 -7.26 5.48 -16.63
CA PRO A 130 -6.57 5.40 -17.91
C PRO A 130 -6.02 6.77 -18.32
N ARG A 131 -5.02 6.79 -19.22
CA ARG A 131 -4.37 8.03 -19.67
C ARG A 131 -5.29 8.99 -20.43
N PHE A 132 -6.39 8.48 -20.96
CA PHE A 132 -7.40 9.27 -21.67
C PHE A 132 -8.54 9.77 -20.76
N ASP A 133 -8.50 9.44 -19.46
CA ASP A 133 -9.42 10.02 -18.47
C ASP A 133 -9.24 11.55 -18.43
N VAL A 134 -10.35 12.28 -18.31
CA VAL A 134 -10.36 13.75 -18.40
C VAL A 134 -9.50 14.38 -17.30
N ASP A 135 -9.58 13.87 -16.08
CA ASP A 135 -8.80 14.39 -14.94
C ASP A 135 -7.31 14.12 -15.16
N VAL A 136 -6.98 12.93 -15.69
CA VAL A 136 -5.60 12.52 -15.98
C VAL A 136 -5.03 13.37 -17.11
N LYS A 137 -5.77 13.57 -18.20
CA LYS A 137 -5.34 14.38 -19.34
C LYS A 137 -5.08 15.83 -18.92
N SER A 138 -6.00 16.45 -18.19
CA SER A 138 -5.83 17.81 -17.66
C SER A 138 -4.55 17.95 -16.82
N SER A 139 -4.26 16.94 -15.99
CA SER A 139 -3.05 16.91 -15.17
C SER A 139 -1.76 16.76 -15.99
N LEU A 140 -1.81 15.99 -17.10
CA LEU A 140 -0.65 15.73 -17.97
C LEU A 140 -0.38 16.87 -18.95
N ASP A 141 -1.42 17.53 -19.47
CA ASP A 141 -1.29 18.63 -20.44
C ASP A 141 -0.54 19.84 -19.83
N THR A 142 -0.58 19.99 -18.50
CA THR A 142 0.19 21.03 -17.77
C THR A 142 1.72 20.79 -17.83
N CYS A 143 2.15 19.55 -18.08
CA CYS A 143 3.55 19.14 -18.20
C CYS A 143 3.81 18.55 -19.59
N SER A 144 3.57 19.33 -20.65
CA SER A 144 3.85 18.89 -22.02
C SER A 144 5.34 18.56 -22.19
N VAL A 145 5.65 17.29 -22.46
CA VAL A 145 7.02 16.84 -22.74
C VAL A 145 7.40 17.29 -24.15
N SER A 146 8.41 18.13 -24.28
CA SER A 146 9.00 18.48 -25.57
C SER A 146 9.66 17.23 -26.16
N ILE A 147 9.13 16.73 -27.27
CA ILE A 147 9.77 15.64 -28.03
C ILE A 147 11.01 16.24 -28.69
N CYS A 148 12.19 15.91 -28.17
CA CYS A 148 13.46 16.25 -28.82
C CYS A 148 13.77 15.15 -29.84
N TYR A 149 13.60 15.45 -31.12
CA TYR A 149 14.08 14.57 -32.19
C TYR A 149 15.60 14.65 -32.21
N ILE A 150 16.26 13.53 -31.91
CA ILE A 150 17.71 13.40 -32.08
C ILE A 150 17.92 13.02 -33.55
N TYR A 151 18.42 13.97 -34.35
CA TYR A 151 18.90 13.75 -35.72
C TYR A 151 20.33 13.23 -35.71
#